data_AF-A0A9P0HTX0-F1
#
_entry.id   AF-A0A9P0HTX0-F1
#
_cell.length_a   1.000
_cell.length_b   1.000
_cell.length_c   1.000
_cell.angle_alpha   90.00
_cell.angle_beta   90.00
_cell.angle_gamma   90.00
#
_symmetry.space_group_name_H-M   'P 1'
#
loop_
_entity.id
_entity.type
_entity.pdbx_description
1 polymer ?
#
loop_
_entity_poly.entity_id
_entity_poly.type
_entity_poly.pdbx_seq_one_letter_code
_entity_poly.pdbx_strand_id
1 'polypeptide(L)'
;MTLLYLLVLVHVAVAVQVSTKSGKLKGDFIRNQFGSNYYAFRGIPYAKPMISNISSKDAQPIEMWNGVRDATIGWRSQPNVTNERQELEDCLYLTIYTRKIRRWLPPTMAHTYQTSPVEVYFQGCNINSKDNQTKSGTDNLPNDVVKVLIYHREIPSSSPGDKTKTDITTKDQLLALEWIKDNIVFFGGDPQRVAVFQGHSGLADIDINRLFNRANRT
;
A
#
# COMPACT_ATOMS: atom_id res chain seq x y z
N MET A 1 1.25 16.62 -55.66
CA MET A 1 1.72 16.88 -54.29
C MET A 1 0.79 16.18 -53.32
N THR A 2 1.13 14.96 -52.93
CA THR A 2 0.34 14.10 -52.04
C THR A 2 0.67 14.42 -50.59
N LEU A 3 -0.27 15.02 -49.86
CA LEU A 3 -0.15 15.28 -48.43
C LEU A 3 -0.45 13.97 -47.67
N LEU A 4 0.59 13.30 -47.18
CA LEU A 4 0.48 12.12 -46.34
C LEU A 4 0.16 12.58 -44.90
N TYR A 5 -1.08 12.41 -44.45
CA TYR A 5 -1.46 12.67 -43.07
C TYR A 5 -0.85 11.59 -42.16
N LEU A 6 0.15 11.96 -41.38
CA LEU A 6 0.74 11.13 -40.34
C LEU A 6 -0.20 11.14 -39.13
N LEU A 7 -1.08 10.14 -39.03
CA LEU A 7 -1.85 9.87 -37.82
C LEU A 7 -0.88 9.39 -36.73
N VAL A 8 -0.38 10.32 -35.92
CA VAL A 8 0.30 10.00 -34.67
C VAL A 8 -0.76 9.48 -33.71
N LEU A 9 -0.90 8.15 -33.64
CA LEU A 9 -1.62 7.47 -32.58
C LEU A 9 -0.89 7.75 -31.25
N VAL A 10 -1.24 8.86 -30.60
CA VAL A 10 -0.91 9.07 -29.19
C VAL A 10 -1.62 7.95 -28.44
N HIS A 11 -0.86 6.93 -28.05
CA HIS A 11 -1.33 5.96 -27.07
C HIS A 11 -1.55 6.73 -25.77
N VAL A 12 -2.78 7.19 -25.56
CA VAL A 12 -3.22 7.62 -24.24
C VAL A 12 -3.22 6.35 -23.41
N ALA A 13 -2.10 6.08 -22.73
CA ALA A 13 -2.05 5.08 -21.69
C ALA A 13 -3.13 5.48 -20.69
N VAL A 14 -4.25 4.76 -20.71
CA VAL A 14 -5.38 5.08 -19.84
C VAL A 14 -4.90 4.82 -18.42
N ALA A 15 -4.54 5.91 -17.74
CA ALA A 15 -4.08 5.88 -16.37
C ALA A 15 -5.15 5.21 -15.50
N VAL A 16 -4.76 4.14 -14.82
CA VAL A 16 -5.66 3.39 -13.95
C VAL A 16 -5.93 4.24 -12.72
N GLN A 17 -7.18 4.61 -12.47
CA GLN A 17 -7.54 5.38 -11.28
C GLN A 17 -8.46 4.59 -10.35
N VAL A 18 -8.22 4.70 -9.04
CA VAL A 18 -9.06 4.16 -7.98
C VAL A 18 -9.37 5.28 -6.99
N SER A 19 -10.62 5.38 -6.57
CA SER A 19 -11.04 6.33 -5.52
C SER A 19 -11.10 5.59 -4.19
N THR A 20 -10.36 6.07 -3.20
CA THR A 20 -10.39 5.58 -1.81
C THR A 20 -11.13 6.57 -0.92
N LYS A 21 -11.31 6.28 0.37
CA LYS A 21 -11.84 7.26 1.33
C LYS A 21 -10.92 8.46 1.52
N SER A 22 -9.61 8.28 1.35
CA SER A 22 -8.60 9.33 1.52
C SER A 22 -8.37 10.17 0.26
N GLY A 23 -8.72 9.67 -0.93
CA GLY A 23 -8.61 10.43 -2.17
C GLY A 23 -8.43 9.55 -3.41
N LYS A 24 -8.16 10.18 -4.55
CA LYS A 24 -7.93 9.45 -5.81
C LYS A 24 -6.47 9.07 -5.97
N LEU A 25 -6.24 7.86 -6.47
CA LEU A 25 -4.93 7.30 -6.77
C LEU A 25 -4.83 6.95 -8.24
N LYS A 26 -3.70 7.27 -8.86
CA LYS A 26 -3.31 6.82 -10.20
C LYS A 26 -2.28 5.69 -10.07
N GLY A 27 -2.61 4.49 -10.54
CA GLY A 27 -1.71 3.35 -10.59
C GLY A 27 -1.33 2.95 -12.02
N ASP A 28 -0.61 1.85 -12.13
CA ASP A 28 -0.19 1.26 -13.41
C ASP A 28 -0.97 0.01 -13.77
N PHE A 29 -1.05 -0.26 -15.06
CA PHE A 29 -1.41 -1.56 -15.62
C PHE A 29 -0.16 -2.20 -16.22
N ILE A 30 0.28 -3.32 -15.66
CA ILE A 30 1.56 -3.94 -15.96
C ILE A 30 1.33 -5.36 -16.47
N ARG A 31 2.07 -5.73 -17.52
CA ARG A 31 2.21 -7.10 -17.98
C ARG A 31 3.51 -7.68 -17.40
N ASN A 32 3.43 -8.77 -16.67
CA ASN A 32 4.63 -9.45 -16.16
C ASN A 32 5.33 -10.24 -17.27
N GLN A 33 6.54 -10.73 -16.97
CA GLN A 33 7.35 -11.54 -17.90
C GLN A 33 6.70 -12.86 -18.32
N PHE A 34 5.73 -13.35 -17.56
CA PHE A 34 4.93 -14.55 -17.85
C PHE A 34 3.65 -14.25 -18.64
N GLY A 35 3.49 -13.02 -19.12
CA GLY A 35 2.36 -12.60 -19.95
C GLY A 35 1.05 -12.31 -19.20
N SER A 36 1.03 -12.44 -17.87
CA SER A 36 -0.12 -12.08 -17.02
C SER A 36 -0.18 -10.58 -16.79
N ASN A 37 -1.40 -10.03 -16.73
CA ASN A 37 -1.63 -8.61 -16.46
C ASN A 37 -2.06 -8.39 -15.01
N TYR A 38 -1.62 -7.28 -14.43
CA TYR A 38 -2.03 -6.85 -13.09
C TYR A 38 -1.99 -5.33 -12.96
N TYR A 39 -2.67 -4.83 -11.94
CA TYR A 39 -2.69 -3.44 -11.54
C TYR A 39 -1.77 -3.26 -10.34
N ALA A 40 -1.06 -2.14 -10.32
CA ALA A 40 -0.15 -1.82 -9.23
C ALA A 40 -0.33 -0.37 -8.78
N PHE A 41 -0.46 -0.20 -7.46
CA PHE A 41 -0.50 1.10 -6.80
C PHE A 41 0.56 1.10 -5.72
N ARG A 42 1.56 1.97 -5.85
CA ARG A 42 2.77 2.01 -5.03
C ARG A 42 2.86 3.36 -4.33
N GLY A 43 3.50 3.40 -3.16
CA GLY A 43 3.69 4.68 -2.44
C GLY A 43 2.38 5.31 -1.97
N ILE A 44 1.39 4.49 -1.60
CA ILE A 44 0.14 4.97 -1.01
C ILE A 44 0.38 5.27 0.47
N PRO A 45 0.17 6.49 0.96
CA PRO A 45 0.37 6.82 2.37
C PRO A 45 -0.80 6.28 3.18
N TYR A 46 -0.52 5.65 4.32
CA TYR A 46 -1.56 5.35 5.33
C TYR A 46 -1.47 6.27 6.55
N ALA A 47 -0.36 6.99 6.70
CA ALA A 47 -0.13 7.94 7.78
C ALA A 47 0.34 9.31 7.25
N LYS A 48 0.25 10.34 8.09
CA LYS A 48 0.86 11.65 7.84
C LYS A 48 2.39 11.53 7.77
N PRO A 49 3.07 12.29 6.88
CA PRO A 49 4.52 12.35 6.88
C PRO A 49 5.07 12.81 8.24
N MET A 50 6.05 12.09 8.78
CA MET A 50 6.63 12.37 10.09
C MET A 50 7.75 13.44 10.06
N ILE A 51 7.80 14.25 8.99
CA ILE A 51 8.87 15.24 8.72
C ILE A 51 8.71 16.52 9.55
N SER A 52 7.50 16.84 10.04
CA SER A 52 7.29 18.00 10.90
C SER A 52 7.64 17.67 12.35
N ASN A 53 8.37 18.55 13.04
CA ASN A 53 8.79 18.59 14.46
C ASN A 53 7.70 18.34 15.53
N ILE A 54 6.76 17.43 15.31
CA ILE A 54 5.64 17.16 16.19
C ILE A 54 6.09 16.10 17.18
N SER A 55 6.06 16.51 18.43
CA SER A 55 6.43 15.80 19.66
C SER A 55 5.70 14.45 19.91
N SER A 56 4.98 13.90 18.93
CA SER A 56 4.28 12.62 19.00
C SER A 56 5.08 11.54 18.30
N LYS A 57 5.52 10.53 19.05
CA LYS A 57 6.16 9.32 18.49
C LYS A 57 5.20 8.48 17.64
N ASP A 58 3.90 8.64 17.89
CA ASP A 58 2.83 7.88 17.25
C ASP A 58 2.43 8.50 15.90
N ALA A 59 2.36 7.65 14.87
CA ALA A 59 1.87 8.04 13.55
C ALA A 59 0.39 8.45 13.63
N GLN A 60 0.02 9.41 12.79
CA GLN A 60 -1.37 9.88 12.67
C GLN A 60 -1.96 9.42 11.34
N PRO A 61 -3.27 9.07 11.28
CA PRO A 61 -3.93 8.69 10.03
C PRO A 61 -3.77 9.75 8.95
N ILE A 62 -3.62 9.31 7.70
CA ILE A 62 -3.57 10.21 6.55
C ILE A 62 -4.89 11.01 6.41
N GLU A 63 -4.78 12.30 6.18
CA GLU A 63 -5.93 13.15 5.86
C GLU A 63 -6.42 12.95 4.43
N MET A 64 -7.66 13.34 4.16
CA MET A 64 -8.16 13.38 2.79
C MET A 64 -7.34 14.37 1.96
N TRP A 65 -6.99 13.99 0.74
CA TRP A 65 -6.33 14.87 -0.21
C TRP A 65 -7.23 15.18 -1.41
N ASN A 66 -7.05 16.38 -1.95
CA ASN A 66 -7.69 16.80 -3.20
C ASN A 66 -6.86 16.37 -4.42
N GLY A 67 -7.54 16.16 -5.54
CA GLY A 67 -6.91 15.76 -6.80
C GLY A 67 -6.56 14.28 -6.87
N VAL A 68 -5.60 13.93 -7.73
CA VAL A 68 -5.16 12.55 -7.98
C VAL A 68 -3.70 12.44 -7.55
N ARG A 69 -3.42 11.58 -6.57
CA ARG A 69 -2.05 11.26 -6.15
C ARG A 69 -1.46 10.21 -7.09
N ASP A 70 -0.23 10.45 -7.55
CA ASP A 70 0.49 9.48 -8.37
C ASP A 70 1.01 8.33 -7.50
N ALA A 71 0.45 7.14 -7.73
CA ALA A 71 0.81 5.88 -7.10
C ALA A 71 1.45 4.91 -8.12
N THR A 72 2.09 5.44 -9.17
CA THR A 72 2.95 4.67 -10.08
C THR A 72 4.38 4.52 -9.55
N ILE A 73 4.74 5.27 -8.51
CA ILE A 73 6.10 5.34 -7.97
C ILE A 73 6.12 4.83 -6.53
N GLY A 74 7.07 3.93 -6.22
CA GLY A 74 7.31 3.44 -4.85
C GLY A 74 7.73 4.54 -3.89
N TRP A 75 7.56 4.32 -2.59
CA TRP A 75 7.76 5.37 -1.58
C TRP A 75 9.20 5.89 -1.54
N ARG A 76 10.22 5.02 -1.73
CA ARG A 76 11.64 5.42 -1.81
C ARG A 76 12.01 6.17 -3.10
N SER A 77 11.12 6.18 -4.08
CA SER A 77 11.34 6.85 -5.36
C SER A 77 10.52 8.14 -5.49
N GLN A 78 9.86 8.57 -4.41
CA GLN A 78 9.11 9.82 -4.38
C GLN A 78 10.08 11.01 -4.47
N PRO A 79 9.75 12.07 -5.23
CA PRO A 79 10.67 13.17 -5.52
C PRO A 79 11.07 13.98 -4.27
N ASN A 80 10.26 13.95 -3.22
CA ASN A 80 10.51 14.68 -1.97
C ASN A 80 11.46 13.95 -1.01
N VAL A 81 11.88 12.74 -1.37
CA VAL A 81 12.73 11.88 -0.55
C VAL A 81 14.17 12.02 -1.06
N THR A 82 14.96 12.84 -0.37
CA THR A 82 16.25 13.34 -0.89
C THR A 82 17.49 12.73 -0.22
N ASN A 83 17.34 12.08 0.94
CA ASN A 83 18.43 11.42 1.66
C ASN A 83 17.95 10.18 2.44
N GLU A 84 18.88 9.29 2.79
CA GLU A 84 18.60 8.02 3.47
C GLU A 84 17.90 8.18 4.83
N ARG A 85 18.13 9.29 5.53
CA ARG A 85 17.49 9.56 6.82
C ARG A 85 16.01 9.91 6.66
N GLN A 86 15.70 10.75 5.68
CA GLN A 86 14.34 11.12 5.29
C GLN A 86 13.59 9.91 4.71
N GLU A 87 14.30 9.01 4.01
CA GLU A 87 13.77 7.71 3.59
C GLU A 87 13.33 6.86 4.79
N LEU A 88 14.07 6.84 5.90
CA LEU A 88 13.69 6.04 7.06
C LEU A 88 12.60 6.70 7.93
N GLU A 89 12.49 8.02 7.90
CA GLU A 89 11.54 8.78 8.72
C GLU A 89 10.15 8.93 8.05
N ASP A 90 10.06 9.04 6.72
CA ASP A 90 8.81 9.09 5.96
C ASP A 90 8.62 7.81 5.12
N CYS A 91 8.39 6.69 5.80
CA CYS A 91 8.31 5.37 5.17
C CYS A 91 6.96 4.65 5.40
N LEU A 92 5.97 5.33 5.99
CA LEU A 92 4.65 4.79 6.33
C LEU A 92 3.72 4.74 5.11
N TYR A 93 4.06 3.83 4.19
CA TYR A 93 3.40 3.65 2.91
C TYR A 93 3.01 2.18 2.69
N LEU A 94 2.09 1.97 1.76
CA LEU A 94 1.72 0.64 1.28
C LEU A 94 1.78 0.56 -0.25
N THR A 95 1.88 -0.68 -0.72
CA THR A 95 1.81 -1.06 -2.13
C THR A 95 0.73 -2.12 -2.30
N ILE A 96 -0.12 -1.97 -3.31
CA ILE A 96 -1.20 -2.90 -3.63
C ILE A 96 -1.01 -3.45 -5.04
N TYR A 97 -1.08 -4.77 -5.16
CA TYR A 97 -1.15 -5.48 -6.42
C TYR A 97 -2.46 -6.27 -6.51
N THR A 98 -3.13 -6.19 -7.65
CA THR A 98 -4.37 -6.92 -7.90
C THR A 98 -4.52 -7.21 -9.38
N ARG A 99 -5.11 -8.35 -9.75
CA ARG A 99 -5.49 -8.61 -11.15
C ARG A 99 -6.86 -8.03 -11.51
N LYS A 100 -7.62 -7.54 -10.51
CA LYS A 100 -8.97 -7.03 -10.67
C LYS A 100 -9.11 -5.67 -10.00
N ILE A 101 -9.41 -4.63 -10.79
CA ILE A 101 -9.84 -3.33 -10.26
C ILE A 101 -11.29 -3.07 -10.65
N ARG A 102 -12.01 -2.41 -9.76
CA ARG A 102 -13.40 -2.03 -9.98
C ARG A 102 -13.44 -0.61 -10.55
N ARG A 103 -13.25 -0.52 -11.88
CA ARG A 103 -13.07 0.73 -12.62
C ARG A 103 -14.30 1.67 -12.58
N TRP A 104 -15.47 1.18 -12.16
CA TRP A 104 -16.75 1.90 -12.18
C TRP A 104 -17.73 1.49 -11.07
N LEU A 105 -17.29 1.36 -9.81
CA LEU A 105 -18.24 1.18 -8.71
C LEU A 105 -18.52 2.48 -7.96
N PRO A 106 -19.79 2.89 -7.81
CA PRO A 106 -20.20 3.81 -6.76
C PRO A 106 -19.81 3.22 -5.40
N PRO A 107 -19.30 4.01 -4.44
CA PRO A 107 -18.94 3.53 -3.10
C PRO A 107 -20.04 2.73 -2.40
N THR A 108 -21.31 3.03 -2.73
CA THR A 108 -22.51 2.42 -2.17
C THR A 108 -22.77 0.97 -2.62
N MET A 109 -22.13 0.48 -3.68
CA MET A 109 -22.35 -0.90 -4.20
C MET A 109 -21.14 -1.82 -4.01
N ALA A 110 -20.15 -1.39 -3.22
CA ALA A 110 -18.91 -2.13 -3.01
C ALA A 110 -19.13 -3.55 -2.43
N HIS A 111 -20.20 -3.76 -1.66
CA HIS A 111 -20.47 -4.97 -0.87
C HIS A 111 -21.22 -6.07 -1.63
N THR A 112 -21.74 -5.81 -2.83
CA THR A 112 -22.67 -6.73 -3.54
C THR A 112 -21.99 -7.67 -4.54
N TYR A 113 -20.66 -7.63 -4.66
CA TYR A 113 -19.92 -8.34 -5.70
C TYR A 113 -18.77 -9.15 -5.13
N GLN A 114 -18.40 -10.22 -5.85
CA GLN A 114 -17.31 -11.12 -5.49
C GLN A 114 -16.01 -10.37 -5.23
N THR A 115 -15.59 -10.36 -3.97
CA THR A 115 -14.33 -9.82 -3.47
C THR A 115 -13.27 -10.92 -3.46
N SER A 116 -12.00 -10.53 -3.48
CA SER A 116 -10.86 -11.43 -3.39
C SER A 116 -10.28 -11.43 -1.98
N PRO A 117 -9.81 -12.58 -1.44
CA PRO A 117 -8.96 -12.57 -0.25
C PRO A 117 -7.80 -11.58 -0.37
N VAL A 118 -7.40 -11.04 0.78
CA VAL A 118 -6.31 -10.06 0.88
C VAL A 118 -5.14 -10.70 1.61
N GLU A 119 -3.96 -10.67 1.00
CA GLU A 119 -2.72 -11.11 1.63
C GLU A 119 -1.87 -9.89 1.97
N VAL A 120 -1.60 -9.69 3.26
CA VAL A 120 -0.87 -8.54 3.78
C VAL A 120 0.51 -8.98 4.23
N TYR A 121 1.55 -8.32 3.75
CA TYR A 121 2.94 -8.59 4.10
C TYR A 121 3.55 -7.35 4.74
N PHE A 122 3.98 -7.47 6.00
CA PHE A 122 4.70 -6.40 6.69
C PHE A 122 6.19 -6.43 6.32
N GLN A 123 6.73 -5.26 5.98
CA GLN A 123 8.13 -5.03 5.65
C GLN A 123 8.65 -3.84 6.45
N GLY A 124 9.80 -4.02 7.08
CA GLY A 124 10.52 -2.92 7.69
C GLY A 124 10.96 -1.88 6.68
N CYS A 125 11.01 -0.63 7.11
CA CYS A 125 11.55 0.43 6.28
C CYS A 125 13.03 0.24 5.97
N ASN A 126 13.80 -0.55 6.74
CA ASN A 126 15.23 -0.84 6.52
C ASN A 126 15.54 -1.70 5.27
N ILE A 127 14.56 -1.95 4.39
CA ILE A 127 14.80 -2.68 3.15
C ILE A 127 15.69 -1.88 2.16
N ASN A 128 16.88 -2.41 1.87
CA ASN A 128 17.94 -1.73 1.12
C ASN A 128 17.76 -1.65 -0.41
N SER A 129 16.64 -2.07 -0.99
CA SER A 129 16.48 -2.06 -2.46
C SER A 129 15.27 -1.28 -2.94
N LYS A 130 15.55 -0.27 -3.78
CA LYS A 130 14.55 0.39 -4.65
C LYS A 130 13.88 -0.63 -5.59
N ASP A 131 14.57 -1.71 -5.93
CA ASP A 131 14.10 -2.79 -6.81
C ASP A 131 13.07 -3.75 -6.17
N ASN A 132 13.11 -3.99 -4.86
CA ASN A 132 12.11 -4.84 -4.21
C ASN A 132 10.71 -4.20 -4.21
N GLN A 133 10.59 -2.89 -4.41
CA GLN A 133 9.28 -2.21 -4.40
C GLN A 133 8.56 -2.26 -5.75
N THR A 134 9.30 -2.53 -6.83
CA THR A 134 8.75 -2.60 -8.19
C THR A 134 8.54 -4.05 -8.65
N LYS A 135 9.30 -5.02 -8.12
CA LYS A 135 9.28 -6.42 -8.58
C LYS A 135 8.99 -7.48 -7.51
N SER A 136 8.95 -7.14 -6.21
CA SER A 136 8.85 -8.18 -5.17
C SER A 136 7.51 -8.91 -5.20
N GLY A 137 7.55 -10.15 -5.68
CA GLY A 137 6.50 -11.14 -5.53
C GLY A 137 5.25 -10.94 -6.38
N THR A 138 5.37 -10.29 -7.54
CA THR A 138 4.28 -10.17 -8.54
C THR A 138 4.32 -11.25 -9.63
N ASP A 139 5.44 -11.95 -9.77
CA ASP A 139 5.64 -13.02 -10.75
C ASP A 139 4.63 -14.16 -10.59
N ASN A 140 4.22 -14.43 -9.34
CA ASN A 140 3.22 -15.43 -8.98
C ASN A 140 1.97 -14.83 -8.33
N LEU A 141 1.59 -13.57 -8.62
CA LEU A 141 0.37 -12.98 -8.06
C LEU A 141 -0.84 -13.86 -8.46
N PRO A 142 -1.56 -14.51 -7.53
CA PRO A 142 -2.70 -15.35 -7.87
C PRO A 142 -3.82 -14.55 -8.58
N ASN A 143 -4.63 -15.23 -9.39
CA ASN A 143 -5.72 -14.56 -10.12
C ASN A 143 -6.78 -13.92 -9.23
N ASP A 144 -6.97 -14.46 -8.03
CA ASP A 144 -8.08 -14.14 -7.15
C ASP A 144 -7.64 -13.56 -5.80
N VAL A 145 -6.44 -12.98 -5.71
CA VAL A 145 -5.91 -12.38 -4.47
C VAL A 145 -5.55 -10.91 -4.69
N VAL A 146 -5.81 -10.09 -3.67
CA VAL A 146 -5.23 -8.75 -3.54
C VAL A 146 -4.03 -8.83 -2.61
N LYS A 147 -2.84 -8.53 -3.12
CA LYS A 147 -1.60 -8.55 -2.35
C LYS A 147 -1.24 -7.14 -1.90
N VAL A 148 -0.96 -6.98 -0.61
CA VAL A 148 -0.60 -5.71 0.00
C VAL A 148 0.77 -5.85 0.68
N LEU A 149 1.68 -4.94 0.36
CA LEU A 149 2.94 -4.76 1.09
C LEU A 149 2.80 -3.51 1.96
N ILE A 150 3.06 -3.63 3.26
CA ILE A 150 3.03 -2.50 4.20
C ILE A 150 4.46 -2.23 4.65
N TYR A 151 4.88 -0.97 4.52
CA TYR A 151 6.15 -0.49 5.05
C TYR A 151 5.90 0.18 6.41
N HIS A 152 6.63 -0.23 7.44
CA HIS A 152 6.50 0.30 8.79
C HIS A 152 7.86 0.52 9.45
N ARG A 153 7.90 1.40 10.46
CA ARG A 153 9.13 1.65 11.20
C ARG A 153 9.56 0.40 11.95
N GLU A 154 10.87 0.15 11.95
CA GLU A 154 11.51 -0.87 12.78
C GLU A 154 12.43 -0.16 13.75
N ILE A 155 12.00 -0.05 15.00
CA ILE A 155 12.77 0.61 16.04
C ILE A 155 13.51 -0.48 16.84
N PRO A 156 14.85 -0.56 16.77
CA PRO A 156 15.61 -1.52 17.57
C PRO A 156 15.34 -1.30 19.05
N SER A 157 15.00 -2.39 19.76
CA SER A 157 14.90 -2.34 21.21
C SER A 157 16.29 -2.08 21.79
N SER A 158 16.43 -0.98 22.54
CA SER A 158 17.71 -0.61 23.17
C SER A 158 17.90 -1.29 24.53
N SER A 159 16.89 -2.01 25.04
CA SER A 159 16.96 -2.72 26.31
C SER A 159 15.94 -3.85 26.35
N PRO A 160 16.30 -5.04 26.88
CA PRO A 160 15.31 -6.08 27.18
C PRO A 160 14.22 -5.51 28.10
N GLY A 161 12.98 -5.44 27.62
CA GLY A 161 11.83 -4.96 28.40
C GLY A 161 11.33 -3.54 28.12
N ASP A 162 11.94 -2.78 27.19
CA ASP A 162 11.39 -1.49 26.76
C ASP A 162 10.14 -1.68 25.87
N LYS A 163 8.97 -1.71 26.52
CA LYS A 163 7.66 -1.89 25.87
C LYS A 163 7.24 -0.70 24.98
N THR A 164 7.86 0.47 25.16
CA THR A 164 7.46 1.69 24.43
C THR A 164 7.79 1.64 22.94
N LYS A 165 8.80 0.85 22.55
CA LYS A 165 9.23 0.67 21.17
C LYS A 165 8.43 -0.39 20.42
N THR A 166 8.11 -1.50 21.09
CA THR A 166 7.15 -2.49 20.57
C THR A 166 5.80 -1.83 20.26
N ASP A 167 5.38 -0.88 21.11
CA ASP A 167 4.14 -0.13 20.93
C ASP A 167 4.10 0.70 19.64
N ILE A 168 5.19 1.39 19.28
CA ILE A 168 5.23 2.23 18.06
C ILE A 168 5.12 1.40 16.77
N THR A 169 5.93 0.35 16.65
CA THR A 169 5.88 -0.55 15.49
C THR A 169 4.48 -1.16 15.35
N THR A 170 3.89 -1.63 16.45
CA THR A 170 2.54 -2.19 16.45
C THR A 170 1.48 -1.15 16.08
N LYS A 171 1.59 0.10 16.55
CA LYS A 171 0.67 1.19 16.17
C LYS A 171 0.73 1.51 14.68
N ASP A 172 1.93 1.55 14.08
CA ASP A 172 2.07 1.77 12.64
C ASP A 172 1.38 0.65 11.84
N GLN A 173 1.56 -0.59 12.28
CA GLN A 173 0.94 -1.76 11.65
C GLN A 173 -0.59 -1.75 11.80
N LEU A 174 -1.10 -1.39 12.99
CA LEU A 174 -2.54 -1.26 13.23
C LEU A 174 -3.15 -0.16 12.36
N LEU A 175 -2.49 1.00 12.27
CA LEU A 175 -2.96 2.11 11.44
C LEU A 175 -3.02 1.72 9.95
N ALA A 176 -2.05 0.97 9.46
CA ALA A 176 -2.07 0.45 8.10
C ALA A 176 -3.22 -0.56 7.87
N LEU A 177 -3.52 -1.41 8.86
CA LEU A 177 -4.65 -2.35 8.79
C LEU A 177 -6.01 -1.65 8.84
N GLU A 178 -6.14 -0.57 9.63
CA GLU A 178 -7.32 0.29 9.61
C GLU A 178 -7.53 0.90 8.22
N TRP A 179 -6.44 1.40 7.60
CA TRP A 179 -6.51 1.88 6.22
C TRP A 179 -6.96 0.78 5.25
N ILE A 180 -6.46 -0.46 5.39
CA ILE A 180 -6.88 -1.60 4.57
C ILE A 180 -8.36 -1.90 4.78
N LYS A 181 -8.83 -1.99 6.02
CA LYS A 181 -10.24 -2.23 6.36
C LYS A 181 -11.16 -1.23 5.64
N ASP A 182 -10.75 0.02 5.59
CA ASP A 182 -11.53 1.11 5.01
C ASP A 182 -11.49 1.20 3.47
N ASN A 183 -10.42 0.71 2.85
CA ASN A 183 -10.12 1.05 1.46
C ASN A 183 -9.91 -0.15 0.52
N ILE A 184 -9.61 -1.35 1.03
CA ILE A 184 -9.17 -2.47 0.19
C ILE A 184 -10.27 -2.95 -0.77
N VAL A 185 -11.53 -2.71 -0.44
CA VAL A 185 -12.68 -3.02 -1.29
C VAL A 185 -12.65 -2.29 -2.63
N PHE A 186 -12.08 -1.08 -2.68
CA PHE A 186 -11.91 -0.31 -3.92
C PHE A 186 -10.86 -0.92 -4.85
N PHE A 187 -9.98 -1.78 -4.31
CA PHE A 187 -8.99 -2.56 -5.06
C PHE A 187 -9.46 -4.00 -5.33
N GLY A 188 -10.73 -4.30 -5.05
CA GLY A 188 -11.33 -5.62 -5.25
C GLY A 188 -11.10 -6.62 -4.11
N GLY A 189 -10.49 -6.19 -3.00
CA GLY A 189 -10.24 -7.03 -1.84
C GLY A 189 -11.43 -7.14 -0.90
N ASP A 190 -11.41 -8.17 -0.06
CA ASP A 190 -12.38 -8.42 0.99
C ASP A 190 -11.81 -8.01 2.35
N PRO A 191 -12.31 -6.93 2.99
CA PRO A 191 -11.82 -6.51 4.30
C PRO A 191 -12.11 -7.55 5.41
N GLN A 192 -13.00 -8.53 5.17
CA GLN A 192 -13.31 -9.61 6.10
C GLN A 192 -12.47 -10.88 5.87
N ARG A 193 -11.72 -10.97 4.76
CA ARG A 193 -10.83 -12.12 4.44
C ARG A 193 -9.40 -11.65 4.23
N VAL A 194 -8.82 -11.11 5.31
CA VAL A 194 -7.43 -10.64 5.35
C VAL A 194 -6.56 -11.70 6.04
N ALA A 195 -5.53 -12.17 5.35
CA ALA A 195 -4.46 -13.00 5.89
C ALA A 195 -3.19 -12.17 6.03
N VAL A 196 -2.62 -12.14 7.23
CA VAL A 196 -1.41 -11.38 7.54
C VAL A 196 -0.20 -12.30 7.61
N PHE A 197 0.87 -11.91 6.92
CA PHE A 197 2.17 -12.57 6.87
C PHE A 197 3.25 -11.60 7.35
N GLN A 198 4.15 -12.09 8.18
CA GLN A 198 5.30 -11.30 8.65
C GLN A 198 6.54 -11.61 7.81
N GLY A 199 7.33 -10.57 7.53
CA GLY A 199 8.66 -10.71 6.94
C GLY A 199 9.71 -11.14 7.97
N HIS A 200 10.99 -10.96 7.62
CA HIS A 200 12.16 -11.34 8.42
C HIS A 200 12.32 -10.55 9.73
N SER A 201 11.47 -9.57 10.01
CA SER A 201 11.52 -8.81 11.26
C SER A 201 10.72 -9.51 12.34
N GLY A 202 11.45 -10.23 13.19
CA GLY A 202 10.91 -10.92 14.35
C GLY A 202 10.08 -9.99 15.23
N LEU A 203 8.76 -10.10 15.13
CA LEU A 203 7.88 -9.85 16.25
C LEU A 203 7.52 -11.21 16.86
N ALA A 204 8.00 -11.42 18.07
CA ALA A 204 7.39 -12.37 18.98
C ALA A 204 6.03 -11.81 19.44
N ASP A 205 5.00 -12.65 19.35
CA ASP A 205 3.82 -12.70 20.23
C ASP A 205 2.69 -11.65 20.19
N ILE A 206 2.68 -10.67 19.28
CA ILE A 206 1.43 -9.96 19.01
C ILE A 206 0.76 -10.59 17.80
N ASP A 207 -0.24 -11.43 18.07
CA ASP A 207 -1.12 -12.00 17.05
C ASP A 207 -1.95 -10.87 16.41
N ILE A 208 -1.35 -10.21 15.42
CA ILE A 208 -1.96 -9.14 14.64
C ILE A 208 -3.28 -9.62 14.00
N ASN A 209 -3.39 -10.91 13.66
CA ASN A 209 -4.66 -11.47 13.21
C ASN A 209 -5.72 -11.40 14.31
N ARG A 210 -5.38 -11.69 15.58
CA ARG A 210 -6.29 -11.46 16.72
C ARG A 210 -6.67 -9.99 16.88
N LEU A 211 -5.72 -9.06 16.75
CA LEU A 211 -6.01 -7.62 16.90
C LEU A 211 -6.92 -7.11 15.78
N PHE A 212 -6.62 -7.47 14.54
CA PHE A 212 -7.44 -7.11 13.38
C PHE A 212 -8.85 -7.70 13.47
N ASN A 213 -8.96 -8.99 13.83
CA ASN A 213 -10.26 -9.66 14.00
C ASN A 213 -11.07 -9.06 15.16
N ARG A 214 -10.42 -8.54 16.21
CA ARG A 214 -11.10 -7.84 17.31
C ARG A 214 -11.61 -6.47 16.86
N ALA A 215 -10.82 -5.71 16.11
CA ALA A 215 -11.21 -4.42 15.53
C ALA A 215 -12.31 -4.54 14.46
N ASN A 216 -12.52 -5.73 13.87
CA ASN A 216 -13.61 -6.02 12.93
C ASN A 216 -14.92 -6.48 13.59
N ARG A 217 -14.92 -6.73 14.90
CA ARG A 217 -16.12 -7.17 15.66
C ARG A 217 -16.82 -6.04 16.43
N THR A 218 -16.25 -4.85 16.43
CA THR A 218 -16.81 -3.61 17.00
C THR A 218 -17.22 -2.67 15.87
#